data_AF-A0AAU9M419-F1
#
_entry.id   AF-A0AAU9M419-F1
#
_cell.length_a   1.000
_cell.length_b   1.000
_cell.length_c   1.000
_cell.angle_alpha   90.00
_cell.angle_beta   90.00
_cell.angle_gamma   90.00
#
_symmetry.space_group_name_H-M   'P 1'
#
loop_
_entity.id
_entity.type
_entity.pdbx_description
1 polymer ?
#
loop_
_entity_poly.entity_id
_entity_poly.type
_entity_poly.pdbx_seq_one_letter_code
_entity_poly.pdbx_strand_id
1 'polypeptide(L)'
;MDTPLSVKDIACAALNGIKMGGKTLIVRRANQGQTQPKPEQESVLLHAQQQIALQRMMLQPPPAIGTTATKVLCLTQVATEDELKDDEDYQDILEDMKIECGKFGSLVNVVIPRPNPTGEPAPGVGKVFLEYADVESAAKARGGLNGRKFGGNQVVAIF
;
A
#
# COMPACT_ATOMS: atom_id res chain seq x y z
N MET A 1 -11.76 60.02 30.13
CA MET A 1 -13.22 59.85 30.22
C MET A 1 -13.47 58.36 30.38
N ASP A 2 -13.60 57.91 31.62
CA ASP A 2 -13.94 56.52 31.96
C ASP A 2 -15.30 56.15 31.38
N THR A 3 -15.34 55.15 30.51
CA THR A 3 -16.58 54.51 30.10
C THR A 3 -17.22 53.87 31.34
N PRO A 4 -18.49 54.17 31.67
CA PRO A 4 -19.12 53.60 32.85
C PRO A 4 -19.14 52.08 32.70
N LEU A 5 -18.62 51.37 33.71
CA LEU A 5 -18.69 49.92 33.82
C LEU A 5 -20.15 49.50 33.60
N SER A 6 -20.39 48.74 32.54
CA SER A 6 -21.71 48.24 32.21
C SER A 6 -22.22 47.41 33.39
N VAL A 7 -23.51 47.52 33.71
CA VAL A 7 -24.15 46.78 34.81
C VAL A 7 -23.87 45.27 34.72
N LYS A 8 -23.62 44.76 33.52
CA LYS A 8 -23.23 43.35 33.27
C LYS A 8 -21.82 43.02 33.79
N ASP A 9 -20.86 43.92 33.68
CA ASP A 9 -19.49 43.71 34.14
C ASP A 9 -19.42 43.78 35.68
N ILE A 10 -20.22 44.67 36.27
CA ILE A 10 -20.38 44.78 37.72
C ILE A 10 -20.99 43.47 38.27
N ALA A 11 -22.00 42.92 37.62
CA ALA A 11 -22.60 41.64 38.01
C ALA A 11 -21.62 40.46 37.88
N CYS A 12 -20.82 40.40 36.80
CA CYS A 12 -19.80 39.37 36.65
C CYS A 12 -18.74 39.44 37.76
N ALA A 13 -18.26 40.64 38.09
CA ALA A 13 -17.29 40.83 39.17
C ALA A 13 -17.86 40.50 40.55
N ALA A 14 -19.10 40.93 40.84
CA ALA A 14 -19.74 40.73 42.14
C ALA A 14 -20.08 39.25 42.42
N LEU A 15 -20.40 38.48 41.38
CA LEU A 15 -20.84 37.09 41.53
C LEU A 15 -19.69 36.07 41.38
N ASN A 16 -18.56 36.47 40.80
CA ASN A 16 -17.37 35.62 40.68
C ASN A 16 -16.70 35.44 42.05
N GLY A 17 -16.61 34.21 42.53
CA GLY A 17 -16.00 33.87 43.81
C GLY A 17 -16.99 33.55 44.94
N ILE A 18 -18.31 33.65 44.70
CA ILE A 18 -19.32 33.30 45.71
C ILE A 18 -19.33 31.78 45.95
N LYS A 19 -19.26 31.36 47.22
CA LYS A 19 -19.37 29.96 47.63
C LYS A 19 -20.83 29.57 47.82
N MET A 20 -21.26 28.50 47.14
CA MET A 20 -22.60 27.93 47.28
C MET A 20 -22.46 26.41 47.41
N GLY A 21 -22.97 25.83 48.50
CA GLY A 21 -22.91 24.38 48.75
C GLY A 21 -21.49 23.78 48.79
N GLY A 22 -20.49 24.55 49.22
CA GLY A 22 -19.08 24.13 49.26
C GLY A 22 -18.30 24.31 47.96
N LYS A 23 -18.93 24.81 46.89
CA LYS A 23 -18.29 25.07 45.59
C LYS A 23 -18.25 26.56 45.30
N THR A 24 -17.14 27.05 44.75
CA THR A 24 -16.96 28.46 44.37
C THR A 24 -17.44 28.68 42.94
N LEU A 25 -18.31 29.66 42.74
CA LEU A 25 -18.81 30.04 41.42
C LEU A 25 -17.78 30.89 40.67
N ILE A 26 -17.56 30.57 39.40
CA ILE A 26 -16.72 31.37 38.49
C ILE A 26 -17.63 31.95 37.41
N VAL A 27 -17.67 33.27 37.31
CA VAL A 27 -18.54 33.98 36.38
C VAL A 27 -17.68 34.76 35.39
N ARG A 28 -17.90 34.50 34.10
CA ARG A 28 -17.24 35.19 32.98
C ARG A 28 -18.27 35.55 31.91
N ARG A 29 -17.97 36.56 31.09
CA ARG A 29 -18.81 36.93 29.95
C ARG A 29 -18.90 35.76 28.97
N ALA A 30 -20.12 35.40 28.55
CA ALA A 30 -20.32 34.39 27.51
C ALA A 30 -19.90 34.96 26.14
N ASN A 31 -19.09 34.20 25.39
CA ASN A 31 -18.42 34.65 24.17
C ASN A 31 -19.41 35.06 23.06
N GLN A 32 -19.32 36.31 22.60
CA GLN A 32 -19.65 36.65 21.21
C GLN A 32 -18.38 36.47 20.37
N GLY A 33 -18.48 35.59 19.38
CA GLY A 33 -17.43 35.34 18.39
C GLY A 33 -17.27 33.86 18.12
N GLN A 34 -17.94 33.36 17.08
CA GLN A 34 -17.51 32.16 16.38
C GLN A 34 -16.02 32.36 16.03
N THR A 35 -15.16 31.46 16.49
CA THR A 35 -13.77 31.41 16.04
C THR A 35 -13.76 30.92 14.59
N GLN A 36 -13.99 31.81 13.64
CA GLN A 36 -13.63 31.56 12.25
C GLN A 36 -12.10 31.59 12.17
N PRO A 37 -11.41 30.51 11.76
CA PRO A 37 -9.97 30.56 11.56
C PRO A 37 -9.67 31.62 10.50
N LYS A 38 -8.64 32.44 10.72
CA LYS A 38 -8.26 33.49 9.77
C LYS A 38 -7.87 32.86 8.43
N PRO A 39 -8.30 33.39 7.27
CA PRO A 39 -8.02 32.79 5.95
C PRO A 39 -6.51 32.67 5.67
N GLU A 40 -5.71 33.55 6.26
CA GLU A 40 -4.25 33.51 6.25
C GLU A 40 -3.67 32.27 6.98
N GLN A 41 -4.28 31.80 8.07
CA GLN A 41 -3.86 30.56 8.73
C GLN A 41 -4.24 29.33 7.92
N GLU A 42 -5.39 29.35 7.24
CA GLU A 42 -5.85 28.27 6.37
C GLU A 42 -4.95 28.13 5.13
N SER A 43 -4.57 29.25 4.51
CA SER A 43 -3.64 29.26 3.37
C SER A 43 -2.25 28.75 3.75
N VAL A 44 -1.74 29.12 4.93
CA VAL A 44 -0.44 28.64 5.42
C VAL A 44 -0.49 27.13 5.71
N LEU A 45 -1.58 26.64 6.30
CA LEU A 45 -1.75 25.22 6.57
C LEU A 45 -1.84 24.39 5.28
N LEU A 46 -2.57 24.89 4.28
CA LEU A 46 -2.71 24.25 2.98
C LEU A 46 -1.37 24.21 2.24
N HIS A 47 -0.62 25.31 2.28
CA HIS A 47 0.71 25.39 1.67
C HIS A 47 1.70 24.45 2.38
N ALA A 48 1.67 24.39 3.71
CA ALA A 48 2.48 23.45 4.49
C ALA A 48 2.12 21.99 4.19
N GLN A 49 0.83 21.66 4.09
CA GLN A 49 0.37 20.32 3.67
C GLN A 49 0.84 19.96 2.26
N GLN A 50 0.78 20.89 1.31
CA GLN A 50 1.30 20.71 -0.05
C GLN A 50 2.82 20.49 -0.06
N GLN A 51 3.57 21.29 0.69
CA GLN A 51 5.02 21.11 0.81
C GLN A 51 5.39 19.76 1.43
N ILE A 52 4.68 19.33 2.48
CA ILE A 52 4.88 18.02 3.10
C ILE A 52 4.54 16.88 2.12
N ALA A 53 3.46 17.01 1.35
CA ALA A 53 3.09 16.02 0.34
C ALA A 53 4.16 15.88 -0.76
N LEU A 54 4.70 17.00 -1.24
CA LEU A 54 5.78 17.01 -2.24
C LEU A 54 7.08 16.41 -1.67
N GLN A 55 7.45 16.78 -0.44
CA GLN A 55 8.62 16.20 0.22
C GLN A 55 8.48 14.68 0.42
N ARG A 56 7.27 14.21 0.74
CA ARG A 56 6.97 12.77 0.84
C ARG A 56 7.10 12.05 -0.50
N MET A 57 6.66 12.64 -1.61
CA MET A 57 6.85 12.04 -2.94
C MET A 57 8.34 12.01 -3.33
N MET A 58 9.12 13.04 -3.01
CA MET A 58 10.56 13.08 -3.30
C MET A 58 11.39 12.11 -2.44
N LEU A 59 10.87 11.71 -1.28
CA LEU A 59 11.50 10.74 -0.38
C LEU A 59 11.04 9.30 -0.60
N GLN A 60 10.10 9.06 -1.52
CA GLN A 60 9.74 7.69 -1.87
C GLN A 60 10.90 7.04 -2.62
N PRO A 61 11.39 5.87 -2.17
CA PRO A 61 12.34 5.11 -2.98
C PRO A 61 11.69 4.83 -4.35
N PRO A 62 12.48 4.83 -5.45
CA PRO A 62 11.95 4.45 -6.75
C PRO A 62 11.22 3.11 -6.63
N PRO A 63 10.10 2.91 -7.35
CA PRO A 63 9.36 1.67 -7.27
C PRO A 63 10.32 0.51 -7.52
N ALA A 64 10.47 -0.35 -6.50
CA ALA A 64 11.40 -1.47 -6.59
C ALA A 64 10.92 -2.36 -7.75
N ILE A 65 11.81 -2.58 -8.71
CA ILE A 65 11.54 -3.40 -9.90
C ILE A 65 11.04 -4.77 -9.43
N GLY A 66 9.92 -5.24 -9.99
CA GLY A 66 9.29 -6.51 -9.61
C GLY A 66 8.46 -6.50 -8.31
N THR A 67 8.20 -5.33 -7.72
CA THR A 67 7.33 -5.21 -6.52
C THR A 67 5.94 -4.62 -6.80
N THR A 68 5.80 -3.84 -7.87
CA THR A 68 4.50 -3.28 -8.27
C THR A 68 3.63 -4.39 -8.85
N ALA A 69 2.43 -4.58 -8.30
CA ALA A 69 1.54 -5.65 -8.73
C ALA A 69 1.09 -5.45 -10.19
N THR A 70 1.28 -6.48 -10.99
CA THR A 70 0.80 -6.56 -12.38
C THR A 70 -0.07 -7.81 -12.54
N LYS A 71 -0.61 -8.03 -13.73
CA LYS A 71 -1.31 -9.28 -14.08
C LYS A 71 -0.37 -10.46 -14.34
N VAL A 72 0.92 -10.18 -14.53
CA VAL A 72 1.92 -11.19 -14.89
C VAL A 72 2.79 -11.48 -13.68
N LEU A 73 3.04 -12.76 -13.43
CA LEU A 73 3.92 -13.23 -12.37
C LEU A 73 5.00 -14.12 -12.98
N CYS A 74 6.26 -13.79 -12.71
CA CYS A 74 7.40 -14.61 -13.05
C CYS A 74 7.89 -15.37 -11.81
N LEU A 75 7.83 -16.70 -11.90
CA LEU A 75 8.42 -17.62 -10.94
C LEU A 75 9.80 -18.03 -11.43
N THR A 76 10.84 -17.81 -10.64
CA THR A 76 12.20 -18.23 -10.99
C THR A 76 12.57 -19.55 -10.33
N GLN A 77 13.40 -20.35 -11.00
CA GLN A 77 13.95 -21.61 -10.48
C GLN A 77 12.88 -22.67 -10.22
N VAL A 78 11.89 -22.76 -11.11
CA VAL A 78 10.82 -23.77 -11.01
C VAL A 78 11.28 -25.11 -11.57
N ALA A 79 12.08 -25.09 -12.64
CA ALA A 79 12.56 -26.26 -13.34
C ALA A 79 14.01 -26.05 -13.79
N THR A 80 14.71 -27.16 -14.02
CA THR A 80 16.03 -27.20 -14.62
C THR A 80 15.94 -27.19 -16.14
N GLU A 81 17.04 -26.86 -16.80
CA GLU A 81 17.09 -26.90 -18.26
C GLU A 81 16.86 -28.31 -18.81
N ASP A 82 17.39 -29.34 -18.12
CA ASP A 82 17.33 -30.72 -18.58
C ASP A 82 15.90 -31.29 -18.51
N GLU A 83 15.15 -31.00 -17.43
CA GLU A 83 13.71 -31.32 -17.34
C GLU A 83 12.91 -30.64 -18.46
N LEU A 84 13.31 -29.43 -18.88
CA LEU A 84 12.62 -28.71 -19.95
C LEU A 84 13.01 -29.19 -21.36
N LYS A 85 14.05 -30.04 -21.52
CA LYS A 85 14.42 -30.64 -22.81
C LYS A 85 13.60 -31.89 -23.12
N ASP A 86 13.12 -32.58 -22.10
CA ASP A 86 12.23 -33.71 -22.27
C ASP A 86 10.78 -33.22 -22.47
N ASP A 87 10.04 -33.87 -23.39
CA ASP A 87 8.68 -33.45 -23.73
C ASP A 87 7.64 -33.95 -22.69
N GLU A 88 7.89 -35.10 -22.06
CA GLU A 88 7.00 -35.65 -21.02
C GLU A 88 7.16 -34.83 -19.73
N ASP A 89 8.38 -34.60 -19.27
CA ASP A 89 8.65 -33.75 -18.10
C ASP A 89 8.13 -32.33 -18.30
N TYR A 90 8.32 -31.73 -19.49
CA TYR A 90 7.78 -30.41 -19.82
C TYR A 90 6.25 -30.38 -19.68
N GLN A 91 5.57 -31.40 -20.20
CA GLN A 91 4.11 -31.46 -20.15
C GLN A 91 3.61 -31.60 -18.72
N ASP A 92 4.26 -32.43 -17.90
CA ASP A 92 3.93 -32.61 -16.49
C ASP A 92 4.13 -31.30 -15.70
N ILE A 93 5.26 -30.60 -15.90
CA ILE A 93 5.51 -29.30 -15.27
C ILE A 93 4.46 -28.27 -15.73
N LEU A 94 4.11 -28.24 -17.02
CA LEU A 94 3.11 -27.31 -17.54
C LEU A 94 1.73 -27.55 -16.92
N GLU A 95 1.33 -28.82 -16.76
CA GLU A 95 0.07 -29.19 -16.13
C GLU A 95 0.07 -28.85 -14.64
N ASP A 96 1.13 -29.19 -13.91
CA ASP A 96 1.29 -28.84 -12.50
C ASP A 96 1.24 -27.32 -12.29
N MET A 97 1.91 -26.54 -13.14
CA MET A 97 1.85 -25.08 -13.05
C MET A 97 0.45 -24.55 -13.29
N LYS A 98 -0.30 -25.07 -14.26
CA LYS A 98 -1.69 -24.67 -14.52
C LYS A 98 -2.61 -25.01 -13.34
N ILE A 99 -2.49 -26.23 -12.80
CA ILE A 99 -3.35 -26.70 -11.71
C ILE A 99 -3.03 -25.96 -10.41
N GLU A 100 -1.76 -25.88 -10.02
CA GLU A 100 -1.36 -25.27 -8.76
C GLU A 100 -1.56 -23.75 -8.78
N CYS A 101 -1.21 -23.08 -9.88
CA CYS A 101 -1.35 -21.63 -9.98
C CYS A 101 -2.80 -21.19 -10.27
N GLY A 102 -3.60 -22.04 -10.91
CA GLY A 102 -5.03 -21.77 -11.13
C GLY A 102 -5.85 -21.65 -9.83
N LYS A 103 -5.32 -22.12 -8.69
CA LYS A 103 -5.97 -21.99 -7.37
C LYS A 103 -6.08 -20.54 -6.89
N PHE A 104 -5.27 -19.63 -7.42
CA PHE A 104 -5.23 -18.23 -6.98
C PHE A 104 -6.14 -17.31 -7.81
N GLY A 105 -6.55 -17.75 -9.00
CA GLY A 105 -7.43 -17.02 -9.90
C GLY A 105 -7.40 -17.57 -11.33
N SER A 106 -8.13 -16.93 -12.23
CA SER A 106 -8.20 -17.36 -13.64
C SER A 106 -6.90 -17.04 -14.38
N LEU A 107 -6.19 -18.09 -14.81
CA LEU A 107 -5.03 -17.99 -15.69
C LEU A 107 -5.47 -17.78 -17.13
N VAL A 108 -4.97 -16.71 -17.75
CA VAL A 108 -5.12 -16.40 -19.16
C VAL A 108 -4.03 -17.10 -19.97
N ASN A 109 -2.80 -17.13 -19.45
CA ASN A 109 -1.66 -17.72 -20.14
C ASN A 109 -0.63 -18.30 -19.17
N VAL A 110 0.06 -19.35 -19.60
CA VAL A 110 1.19 -19.96 -18.90
C VAL A 110 2.29 -20.20 -19.91
N VAL A 111 3.46 -19.60 -19.69
CA VAL A 111 4.61 -19.72 -20.58
C VAL A 111 5.81 -20.26 -19.80
N ILE A 112 6.37 -21.35 -20.30
CA ILE A 112 7.58 -21.98 -19.77
C ILE A 112 8.60 -22.05 -20.92
N PRO A 113 9.60 -21.14 -20.97
CA PRO A 113 10.57 -21.13 -22.05
C PRO A 113 11.43 -22.40 -22.04
N ARG A 114 11.43 -23.12 -23.15
CA ARG A 114 12.30 -24.27 -23.36
C ARG A 114 13.67 -23.83 -23.90
N PRO A 115 14.74 -24.56 -23.60
CA PRO A 115 16.05 -24.30 -24.19
C PRO A 115 16.02 -24.48 -25.71
N ASN A 116 16.89 -23.74 -26.40
CA ASN A 116 17.01 -23.87 -27.85
C ASN A 116 17.63 -25.25 -28.20
N PRO A 117 17.13 -25.95 -29.24
CA PRO A 117 17.71 -27.21 -29.70
C PRO A 117 19.17 -27.07 -30.16
N THR A 118 19.59 -25.85 -30.52
CA THR A 118 20.95 -25.51 -30.95
C THR A 118 21.93 -25.36 -29.79
N GLY A 119 21.47 -25.40 -28.54
CA GLY A 119 22.29 -25.21 -27.33
C GLY A 119 22.61 -23.74 -27.01
N GLU A 120 22.08 -22.79 -27.78
CA GLU A 120 22.23 -21.37 -27.46
C GLU A 120 21.39 -21.00 -26.23
N PRO A 121 21.91 -20.17 -25.30
CA PRO A 121 21.18 -19.75 -24.12
C PRO A 121 19.85 -19.08 -24.49
N ALA A 122 18.74 -19.72 -24.13
CA ALA A 122 17.41 -19.12 -24.31
C ALA A 122 17.06 -18.29 -23.06
N PRO A 123 16.68 -17.01 -23.22
CA PRO A 123 16.33 -16.17 -22.09
C PRO A 123 15.09 -16.69 -21.38
N GLY A 124 15.18 -16.81 -20.05
CA GLY A 124 14.04 -17.21 -19.22
C GLY A 124 13.84 -18.72 -19.05
N VAL A 125 14.75 -19.56 -19.55
CA VAL A 125 14.78 -21.00 -19.22
C VAL A 125 14.86 -21.19 -17.70
N GLY A 126 14.10 -22.16 -17.19
CA GLY A 126 13.94 -22.41 -15.75
C GLY A 126 13.01 -21.44 -15.03
N LYS A 127 12.34 -20.53 -15.76
CA LYS A 127 11.29 -19.66 -15.24
C LYS A 127 9.92 -20.06 -15.77
N VAL A 128 8.89 -19.66 -15.03
CA VAL A 128 7.48 -19.79 -15.44
C VAL A 128 6.83 -18.42 -15.38
N PHE A 129 6.16 -18.04 -16.46
CA PHE A 129 5.40 -16.81 -16.55
C PHE A 129 3.91 -17.14 -16.54
N LEU A 130 3.20 -16.52 -15.60
CA LEU A 130 1.77 -16.72 -15.36
C LEU A 130 1.06 -15.40 -15.62
N GLU A 131 0.12 -15.38 -16.56
CA GLU A 131 -0.76 -14.24 -16.78
C GLU A 131 -2.13 -14.55 -16.18
N TYR A 132 -2.57 -13.71 -15.23
CA TYR A 132 -3.91 -13.78 -14.64
C TYR A 132 -4.85 -12.77 -15.29
N ALA A 133 -6.16 -13.03 -15.20
CA ALA A 133 -7.18 -12.11 -15.69
C ALA A 133 -7.13 -10.74 -14.99
N ASP A 134 -6.75 -10.73 -13.70
CA ASP A 134 -6.71 -9.56 -12.83
C ASP A 134 -5.43 -9.52 -11.96
N VAL A 135 -5.11 -8.32 -11.47
CA VAL A 135 -3.90 -8.06 -10.66
C VAL A 135 -4.01 -8.65 -9.25
N GLU A 136 -5.22 -8.79 -8.72
CA GLU A 136 -5.48 -9.30 -7.38
C GLU A 136 -5.14 -10.79 -7.28
N SER A 137 -5.48 -11.56 -8.31
CA SER A 137 -5.16 -12.98 -8.47
C SER A 137 -3.65 -13.19 -8.56
N ALA A 138 -2.95 -12.38 -9.36
CA ALA A 138 -1.50 -12.41 -9.45
C ALA A 138 -0.83 -12.07 -8.10
N ALA A 139 -1.38 -11.10 -7.36
CA ALA A 139 -0.88 -10.75 -6.03
C ALA A 139 -1.10 -11.87 -5.00
N LYS A 140 -2.26 -12.53 -5.01
CA LYS A 140 -2.53 -13.72 -4.18
C LYS A 140 -1.55 -14.85 -4.52
N ALA A 141 -1.35 -15.12 -5.81
CA ALA A 141 -0.40 -16.12 -6.29
C ALA A 141 1.02 -15.81 -5.82
N ARG A 142 1.48 -14.56 -5.96
CA ARG A 142 2.79 -14.13 -5.44
C ARG A 142 2.92 -14.43 -3.96
N GLY A 143 1.91 -14.09 -3.15
CA GLY A 143 1.92 -14.35 -1.71
C GLY A 143 1.97 -15.85 -1.35
N GLY A 144 1.31 -16.70 -2.12
CA GLY A 144 1.26 -18.15 -1.89
C GLY A 144 2.45 -18.94 -2.46
N LEU A 145 3.08 -18.44 -3.52
CA LEU A 145 4.13 -19.14 -4.27
C LEU A 145 5.54 -18.64 -3.94
N ASN A 146 5.69 -17.38 -3.55
CA ASN A 146 7.00 -16.85 -3.19
C ASN A 146 7.58 -17.60 -1.97
N GLY A 147 8.77 -18.16 -2.12
CA GLY A 147 9.43 -18.93 -1.09
C GLY A 147 9.03 -20.41 -1.01
N ARG A 148 8.07 -20.88 -1.84
CA ARG A 148 7.78 -22.32 -1.97
C ARG A 148 8.93 -23.06 -2.63
N LYS A 149 8.99 -24.38 -2.41
CA LYS A 149 9.97 -25.25 -3.05
C LYS A 149 9.37 -26.00 -4.24
N PHE A 150 10.07 -25.98 -5.37
CA PHE A 150 9.78 -26.75 -6.58
C PHE A 150 11.09 -27.38 -7.06
N GLY A 151 11.10 -28.69 -7.34
CA GLY A 151 12.33 -29.41 -7.69
C GLY A 151 13.47 -29.29 -6.65
N GLY A 152 13.12 -29.01 -5.38
CA GLY A 152 14.09 -28.71 -4.30
C GLY A 152 14.59 -27.27 -4.23
N ASN A 153 14.36 -26.45 -5.26
CA ASN A 153 14.74 -25.04 -5.33
C ASN A 153 13.68 -24.13 -4.72
N GLN A 154 14.10 -23.06 -4.06
CA GLN A 154 13.19 -22.06 -3.54
C GLN A 154 12.80 -21.08 -4.66
N VAL A 155 11.51 -20.99 -4.93
CA VAL A 155 10.96 -20.10 -5.95
C VAL A 155 10.93 -18.67 -5.45
N VAL A 156 11.38 -17.75 -6.28
CA VAL A 156 11.19 -16.31 -6.10
C VAL A 156 10.13 -15.85 -7.09
N ALA A 157 9.10 -15.18 -6.58
CA ALA A 157 8.00 -14.68 -7.38
C ALA A 157 8.08 -13.14 -7.50
N ILE A 158 8.22 -12.67 -8.73
CA ILE A 158 8.32 -11.24 -9.08
C ILE A 158 7.24 -10.88 -10.10
N PHE A 159 6.77 -9.64 -10.05
CA PHE A 159 5.86 -9.10 -11.06
C PHE A 159 6.58 -8.59 -12.31
#